data_AF-A0A378AHL9-F1
#
_entry.id   AF-A0A378AHL9-F1
#
_cell.length_a   1.000
_cell.length_b   1.000
_cell.length_c   1.000
_cell.angle_alpha   90.00
_cell.angle_beta   90.00
_cell.angle_gamma   90.00
#
_symmetry.space_group_name_H-M   'P 1'
#
loop_
_entity.id
_entity.type
_entity.pdbx_description
1 polymer ?
#
loop_
_entity_poly.entity_id
_entity_poly.type
_entity_poly.pdbx_seq_one_letter_code
_entity_poly.pdbx_strand_id
1 'polypeptide(L)' 'MSETVIALNGLSRRFPGMDRPAVAPLTCTIRAGYVTGLVGPDGAGENHPDANARRIAQA' A
#
# COMPACT_ATOMS: atom_id res chain seq x y z
N MET A 1 -25.00 -13.12 4.25
CA MET A 1 -23.76 -12.95 5.03
C MET A 1 -22.89 -11.98 4.26
N SER A 2 -22.70 -10.76 4.74
CA SER A 2 -21.78 -9.83 4.07
C SER A 2 -20.38 -10.16 4.55
N GLU A 3 -19.53 -10.63 3.65
CA GLU A 3 -18.13 -10.81 3.93
C GLU A 3 -17.54 -9.44 4.27
N THR A 4 -16.97 -9.28 5.47
CA THR A 4 -16.34 -8.01 5.85
C THR A 4 -15.12 -7.81 4.98
N VAL A 5 -15.12 -6.71 4.25
CA VAL A 5 -14.15 -6.42 3.20
C VAL A 5 -13.66 -4.99 3.35
N ILE A 6 -12.34 -4.80 3.27
CA ILE A 6 -11.74 -3.48 3.11
C ILE A 6 -11.46 -3.28 1.61
N ALA A 7 -12.11 -2.29 1.01
CA ALA A 7 -11.85 -1.90 -0.38
C ALA A 7 -10.93 -0.67 -0.41
N LEU A 8 -9.78 -0.81 -1.05
CA LEU A 8 -8.88 0.31 -1.37
C LEU A 8 -9.14 0.72 -2.81
N ASN A 9 -9.30 2.02 -3.06
CA ASN A 9 -9.50 2.58 -4.39
C ASN A 9 -8.50 3.71 -4.59
N GLY A 10 -7.42 3.43 -5.34
CA GLY A 10 -6.36 4.41 -5.60
C GLY A 10 -5.66 4.95 -4.35
N LEU A 11 -5.60 4.19 -3.25
CA LEU A 11 -4.97 4.64 -2.01
C LEU A 11 -3.50 4.98 -2.29
N SER A 12 -3.08 6.18 -1.88
CA SER A 12 -1.68 6.62 -2.00
C SER A 12 -1.22 7.27 -0.70
N ARG A 13 0.08 7.27 -0.46
CA ARG A 13 0.71 7.93 0.69
C ARG A 13 1.93 8.70 0.23
N ARG A 14 2.06 9.93 0.72
CA ARG A 14 3.20 10.81 0.50
C ARG A 14 3.61 11.43 1.84
N PHE A 15 4.91 11.56 2.05
CA PHE A 15 5.47 12.28 3.20
C PHE A 15 5.95 13.67 2.75
N PRO A 16 6.04 14.66 3.67
CA PRO A 16 6.57 15.99 3.33
C PRO A 16 7.96 15.91 2.69
N GLY A 17 8.22 16.75 1.70
CA GLY A 17 9.53 16.82 1.02
C GLY A 17 9.80 15.74 -0.04
N MET A 18 8.92 14.74 -0.21
CA MET A 18 9.04 13.79 -1.31
C MET A 18 8.44 14.35 -2.60
N ASP A 19 9.06 14.13 -3.76
CA ASP A 19 8.49 14.46 -5.08
C ASP A 19 7.49 13.42 -5.59
N ARG A 20 7.68 12.16 -5.19
CA ARG A 20 6.85 11.01 -5.57
C ARG A 20 6.15 10.42 -4.35
N PRO A 21 4.99 9.75 -4.50
CA PRO A 21 4.36 9.08 -3.38
C PRO A 21 5.17 7.84 -2.95
N ALA A 22 5.27 7.61 -1.64
CA ALA A 22 5.86 6.42 -1.05
C ALA A 22 5.04 5.16 -1.36
N VAL A 23 3.73 5.30 -1.54
CA VAL A 23 2.82 4.24 -1.97
C VAL A 23 2.13 4.69 -3.24
N ALA A 24 2.37 3.98 -4.36
CA ALA A 24 1.66 4.22 -5.61
C ALA A 24 0.15 4.00 -5.42
N PRO A 25 -0.71 4.63 -6.25
CA PRO A 25 -2.15 4.41 -6.20
C PRO A 25 -2.49 2.92 -6.18
N LEU A 26 -3.13 2.51 -5.10
CA LEU A 26 -3.38 1.11 -4.78
C LEU A 26 -4.88 0.83 -4.79
N THR A 27 -5.29 -0.06 -5.68
CA THR A 27 -6.67 -0.55 -5.78
C THR A 27 -6.70 -2.04 -5.49
N CYS A 28 -7.37 -2.44 -4.43
CA CYS A 28 -7.47 -3.84 -4.04
C CYS A 28 -8.62 -4.09 -3.06
N THR A 29 -8.90 -5.36 -2.84
CA THR A 29 -9.89 -5.84 -1.88
C THR A 29 -9.21 -6.74 -0.86
N ILE A 30 -9.37 -6.44 0.42
CA ILE A 30 -8.88 -7.25 1.54
C ILE A 30 -10.07 -7.91 2.21
N ARG A 31 -10.06 -9.24 2.27
CA ARG A 31 -11.12 -10.04 2.88
C ARG A 31 -10.85 -10.19 4.39
N ALA A 32 -11.91 -10.36 5.17
CA ALA A 32 -11.77 -10.65 6.60
C ALA A 32 -10.98 -11.94 6.83
N GLY A 33 -10.14 -11.93 7.88
CA GLY A 33 -9.30 -13.06 8.25
C GLY A 33 -7.95 -13.12 7.53
N TYR A 34 -7.68 -12.24 6.55
CA TYR A 34 -6.40 -12.18 5.85
C TYR A 34 -5.45 -11.17 6.49
N VAL A 35 -4.18 -11.53 6.56
CA VAL A 35 -3.09 -10.60 6.89
C VAL A 35 -2.54 -10.04 5.59
N THR A 36 -2.59 -8.73 5.42
CA THR A 36 -2.16 -8.07 4.18
C THR A 36 -0.85 -7.32 4.38
N GLY A 37 0.19 -7.73 3.65
CA GLY A 37 1.49 -7.06 3.61
C GLY A 37 1.63 -6.18 2.37
N LEU A 38 2.09 -4.95 2.56
CA LEU A 38 2.49 -4.04 1.49
C LEU A 38 4.01 -4.11 1.33
N VAL A 39 4.49 -4.51 0.15
CA VAL A 39 5.92 -4.76 -0.12
C VAL A 39 6.46 -3.77 -1.16
N GLY A 40 7.66 -3.25 -0.88
CA GLY A 40 8.44 -2.39 -1.76
C GLY A 40 9.95 -2.63 -1.57
N PRO A 41 10.81 -1.93 -2.32
CA PRO A 41 12.26 -1.92 -2.07
C PRO A 41 12.53 -1.52 -0.62
N ASP A 42 13.66 -1.96 -0.03
CA ASP A 42 14.06 -1.57 1.32
C ASP A 42 13.98 -0.05 1.48
N GLY A 43 13.14 0.41 2.40
CA GLY A 43 12.90 1.84 2.65
C GLY A 43 11.78 2.50 1.85
N ALA A 44 10.86 1.76 1.19
CA ALA A 44 9.63 2.31 0.62
C ALA A 44 8.83 3.10 1.67
N GLY A 45 8.94 4.43 1.63
CA GLY A 45 8.52 5.27 2.76
C GLY A 45 9.16 6.66 2.76
N GLU A 46 9.28 7.23 3.96
CA GLU A 46 9.82 8.58 4.23
C GLU A 46 11.28 8.75 3.81
N ASN A 47 12.10 7.70 3.91
CA ASN A 47 13.55 7.82 3.90
C ASN A 47 14.23 7.52 2.56
N HIS A 48 13.51 7.01 1.56
CA HIS A 48 14.12 6.62 0.28
C HIS A 48 13.44 7.30 -0.93
N PRO A 49 14.14 8.20 -1.64
CA PRO A 49 13.55 9.07 -2.67
C PRO A 49 13.00 8.32 -3.90
N ASP A 50 13.53 7.13 -4.19
CA ASP A 50 13.07 6.28 -5.31
C ASP A 50 12.23 5.05 -4.90
N ALA A 51 11.90 4.91 -3.61
CA ALA A 51 11.20 3.72 -3.14
C ALA A 51 9.68 3.93 -3.15
N ASN A 52 9.01 3.18 -4.02
CA ASN A 52 7.54 3.15 -4.09
C ASN A 52 7.05 1.72 -3.87
N ALA A 53 6.19 1.54 -2.87
CA ALA A 53 5.51 0.28 -2.59
C ALA A 53 4.31 0.09 -3.53
N ARG A 54 4.25 -1.06 -4.21
CA ARG A 54 3.32 -1.31 -5.34
C ARG A 54 2.66 -2.67 -5.30
N ARG A 55 3.08 -3.55 -4.39
CA ARG A 55 2.61 -4.94 -4.33
C ARG A 55 1.98 -5.24 -3.00
N ILE A 56 0.83 -5.90 -3.08
CA ILE A 56 0.16 -6.48 -1.93
C ILE A 56 0.33 -7.98 -1.98
N ALA A 57 0.65 -8.57 -0.84
CA ALA A 57 0.50 -9.99 -0.59
C ALA A 57 -0.51 -10.19 0.54
N GLN A 58 -1.38 -11.19 0.41
CA GLN A 58 -2.30 -11.62 1.46
C GLN A 58 -1.87 -13.02 1.92
N ALA A 59 -1.78 -13.21 3.23
CA ALA A 59 -1.52 -14.48 3.90
C ALA A 59 -2.76 -14.90 4.71
#